data_AF-A0A9W7KSG0-F1
#
_entry.id   AF-A0A9W7KSG0-F1
#
_cell.length_a   1.000
_cell.length_b   1.000
_cell.length_c   1.000
_cell.angle_alpha   90.00
_cell.angle_beta   90.00
_cell.angle_gamma   90.00
#
_symmetry.space_group_name_H-M   'P 1'
#
loop_
_entity.id
_entity.type
_entity.pdbx_description
1 polymer ?
#
loop_
_entity_poly.entity_id
_entity_poly.type
_entity_poly.pdbx_seq_one_letter_code
_entity_poly.pdbx_strand_id
1 'polypeptide(L)'
;MADFASIWSTRFNTMAKYDELIADAEKNAPLERESAISIQRVRRGAVVRALLTIKHKAGTDIERVFRGSQARAFTSNTRSAKERMENLAVFHYHAMILQRTFRGFYSRRYYHDYSARKAYIQSVVEKGDALRETLTRNLQNQQIEEQERLMREEEEEFKKVTSNLHHLLSTKTQPGIYNSPYTADNPPTAMGIPVEDHLRVGVKDLLRTRMATKARMEKDLNGTLRVPVRPSAKISLQATGPYDAVEQAKKMEAKLGKRRWQSHRNILGGGKTKDPPYMRGISEGTPFLDMYKNPFFQRGEPDKPGDAKPVPFYTTVGGNKSSAQPNGLFDVILEAEVEGNVPQKVRVRTMRREETMRSKSMGDMGGGGESLIIPET
;
A
#
# COMPACT_ATOMS: atom_id res chain seq x y z
N MET A 1 -84.49 -67.64 93.83
CA MET A 1 -83.89 -68.46 94.90
C MET A 1 -83.18 -69.70 94.35
N ALA A 2 -83.67 -70.36 93.29
CA ALA A 2 -83.02 -71.55 92.70
C ALA A 2 -81.62 -71.27 92.09
N ASP A 3 -81.42 -70.12 91.44
CA ASP A 3 -80.13 -69.77 90.82
C ASP A 3 -79.02 -69.47 91.84
N PHE A 4 -79.37 -68.89 92.98
CA PHE A 4 -78.38 -68.65 94.04
C PHE A 4 -77.91 -69.97 94.66
N ALA A 5 -78.83 -70.92 94.88
CA ALA A 5 -78.48 -72.24 95.41
C ALA A 5 -77.61 -73.06 94.43
N SER A 6 -77.88 -72.98 93.12
CA SER A 6 -77.05 -73.65 92.12
C SER A 6 -75.64 -73.06 92.05
N ILE A 7 -75.52 -71.72 92.00
CA ILE A 7 -74.23 -71.02 92.03
C ILE A 7 -73.47 -71.32 93.32
N TRP A 8 -74.16 -71.32 94.46
CA TRP A 8 -73.57 -71.64 95.75
C TRP A 8 -73.05 -73.09 95.82
N SER A 9 -73.76 -74.04 95.20
CA SER A 9 -73.34 -75.44 95.16
C SER A 9 -72.11 -75.66 94.26
N THR A 10 -72.00 -74.91 93.16
CA THR A 10 -70.87 -74.99 92.22
C THR A 10 -69.73 -74.05 92.54
N ARG A 11 -69.84 -73.25 93.61
CA ARG A 11 -68.91 -72.14 93.91
C ARG A 11 -67.45 -72.57 93.93
N PHE A 12 -67.15 -73.75 94.48
CA PHE A 12 -65.78 -74.24 94.58
C PHE A 12 -65.21 -74.59 93.21
N ASN A 13 -66.01 -75.19 92.32
CA ASN A 13 -65.60 -75.50 90.96
C ASN A 13 -65.44 -74.22 90.12
N THR A 14 -66.32 -73.23 90.31
CA THR A 14 -66.18 -71.94 89.62
C THR A 14 -64.96 -71.17 90.09
N MET A 15 -64.65 -71.20 91.41
CA MET A 15 -63.45 -70.56 91.95
C MET A 15 -62.18 -71.29 91.51
N ALA A 16 -62.16 -72.63 91.53
CA ALA A 16 -61.02 -73.40 91.04
C ALA A 16 -60.75 -73.16 89.54
N LYS A 17 -61.80 -73.10 88.71
CA LYS A 17 -61.67 -72.75 87.29
C LYS A 17 -61.20 -71.32 87.10
N TYR A 18 -61.65 -70.40 87.96
CA TYR A 18 -61.20 -69.01 87.92
C TYR A 18 -59.71 -68.89 88.27
N ASP A 19 -59.24 -69.61 89.31
CA ASP A 19 -57.84 -69.65 89.70
C ASP A 19 -56.96 -70.28 88.60
N GLU A 20 -57.44 -71.33 87.93
CA GLU A 20 -56.78 -71.94 86.77
C GLU A 20 -56.64 -70.95 85.60
N LEU A 21 -57.71 -70.19 85.30
CA LEU A 21 -57.68 -69.17 84.26
C LEU A 21 -56.74 -68.01 84.62
N ILE A 22 -56.64 -67.62 85.90
CA ILE A 22 -55.66 -66.63 86.34
C ILE A 22 -54.24 -67.16 86.14
N ALA A 23 -53.97 -68.39 86.58
CA ALA A 23 -52.64 -68.98 86.46
C ALA A 23 -52.19 -69.13 85.00
N ASP A 24 -53.10 -69.51 84.10
CA ASP A 24 -52.82 -69.58 82.66
C ASP A 24 -52.61 -68.18 82.05
N ALA A 25 -53.40 -67.18 82.47
CA ALA A 25 -53.21 -65.80 82.05
C ALA A 25 -51.86 -65.22 82.51
N GLU A 26 -51.45 -65.46 83.76
CA GLU A 26 -50.16 -65.02 84.29
C GLU A 26 -48.98 -65.70 83.57
N LYS A 27 -49.12 -67.00 83.25
CA LYS A 27 -48.13 -67.76 82.50
C LYS A 27 -47.96 -67.26 81.06
N ASN A 28 -49.05 -66.88 80.39
CA ASN A 28 -49.04 -66.44 78.99
C ASN A 28 -48.82 -64.92 78.81
N ALA A 29 -49.04 -64.11 79.86
CA ALA A 29 -48.83 -62.67 79.87
C ALA A 29 -47.49 -62.18 79.26
N PRO A 30 -46.32 -62.79 79.53
CA PRO A 30 -45.07 -62.34 78.90
C PRO A 30 -45.06 -62.53 77.38
N LEU A 31 -45.59 -63.66 76.88
CA LEU A 31 -45.64 -63.97 75.45
C LEU A 31 -46.62 -63.05 74.71
N GLU A 32 -47.79 -62.80 75.31
CA GLU A 32 -48.77 -61.85 74.76
C GLU A 32 -48.20 -60.44 74.69
N ARG A 33 -47.48 -60.01 75.73
CA ARG A 33 -46.82 -58.70 75.77
C ARG A 33 -45.75 -58.60 74.67
N GLU A 34 -44.90 -59.61 74.51
CA GLU A 34 -43.87 -59.63 73.46
C GLU A 34 -44.49 -59.60 72.06
N SER A 35 -45.54 -60.40 71.84
CA SER A 35 -46.29 -60.44 70.58
C SER A 35 -46.93 -59.09 70.28
N ALA A 36 -47.56 -58.45 71.27
CA ALA A 36 -48.13 -57.11 71.14
C ALA A 36 -47.06 -56.06 70.82
N ILE A 37 -45.91 -56.09 71.49
CA ILE A 37 -44.77 -55.20 71.22
C ILE A 37 -44.27 -55.41 69.79
N SER A 38 -44.15 -56.66 69.33
CA SER A 38 -43.72 -57.00 67.98
C SER A 38 -44.68 -56.43 66.92
N ILE A 39 -45.98 -56.64 67.09
CA ILE A 39 -47.02 -56.08 66.21
C ILE A 39 -46.96 -54.56 66.18
N GLN A 40 -46.89 -53.92 67.36
CA GLN A 40 -46.80 -52.46 67.47
C GLN A 40 -45.53 -51.92 66.81
N ARG A 41 -44.38 -52.57 67.03
CA ARG A 41 -43.09 -52.20 66.41
C ARG A 41 -43.18 -52.27 64.89
N VAL A 42 -43.68 -53.36 64.34
CA VAL A 42 -43.85 -53.54 62.89
C VAL A 42 -44.80 -52.48 62.33
N ARG A 43 -45.95 -52.25 62.99
CA ARG A 43 -46.94 -51.26 62.55
C ARG A 43 -46.36 -49.85 62.55
N ARG A 44 -45.68 -49.42 63.63
CA ARG A 44 -45.03 -48.11 63.70
C ARG A 44 -44.00 -47.93 62.58
N GLY A 45 -43.15 -48.94 62.35
CA GLY A 45 -42.19 -48.91 61.26
C GLY A 45 -42.83 -48.84 59.88
N ALA A 46 -43.92 -49.58 59.65
CA ALA A 46 -44.65 -49.57 58.38
C ALA A 46 -45.26 -48.20 58.08
N VAL A 47 -45.85 -47.54 59.08
CA VAL A 47 -46.41 -46.18 58.94
C VAL A 47 -45.32 -45.17 58.57
N VAL A 48 -44.19 -45.19 59.28
CA VAL A 48 -43.07 -44.27 59.00
C VAL A 48 -42.49 -44.49 57.60
N ARG A 49 -42.26 -45.75 57.20
CA ARG A 49 -41.75 -46.06 55.86
C ARG A 49 -42.71 -45.63 54.77
N ALA A 50 -44.00 -45.87 54.92
CA ALA A 50 -45.01 -45.42 53.96
C ALA A 50 -44.98 -43.88 53.81
N LEU A 51 -44.89 -43.15 54.93
CA LEU A 51 -44.77 -41.70 54.91
C LEU A 51 -43.50 -41.23 54.18
N LEU A 52 -42.35 -41.87 54.45
CA LEU A 52 -41.09 -41.56 53.76
C LEU A 52 -41.17 -41.83 52.26
N THR A 53 -41.78 -42.95 51.84
CA THR A 53 -41.99 -43.26 50.43
C THR A 53 -42.83 -42.19 49.74
N ILE A 54 -43.89 -41.71 50.38
CA ILE A 54 -44.73 -40.61 49.85
C ILE A 54 -43.89 -39.34 49.70
N LYS A 55 -43.12 -38.97 50.72
CA LYS A 55 -42.25 -37.77 50.68
C LYS A 55 -41.18 -37.86 49.61
N HIS A 56 -40.51 -39.01 49.48
CA HIS A 56 -39.49 -39.23 48.45
C HIS A 56 -40.09 -39.16 47.05
N LYS A 57 -41.26 -39.76 46.83
CA LYS A 57 -41.97 -39.68 45.56
C LYS A 57 -42.31 -38.23 45.22
N ALA A 58 -42.89 -37.48 46.16
CA ALA A 58 -43.19 -36.07 45.97
C ALA A 58 -41.93 -35.25 45.65
N GLY A 59 -40.82 -35.49 46.36
CA GLY A 59 -39.53 -34.85 46.09
C GLY A 59 -39.01 -35.14 44.67
N THR A 60 -39.04 -36.42 44.26
CA THR A 60 -38.63 -36.82 42.90
C THR A 60 -39.53 -36.18 41.83
N ASP A 61 -40.83 -36.08 42.07
CA ASP A 61 -41.76 -35.44 41.13
C ASP A 61 -41.49 -33.94 41.00
N ILE A 62 -41.24 -33.23 42.10
CA ILE A 62 -40.88 -31.81 42.09
C ILE A 62 -39.57 -31.61 41.33
N GLU A 63 -38.53 -32.39 41.64
CA GLU A 63 -37.24 -32.32 40.97
C GLU A 63 -37.34 -32.62 39.48
N ARG A 64 -38.14 -33.63 39.08
CA ARG A 64 -38.36 -34.00 37.69
C ARG A 64 -39.03 -32.85 36.92
N VAL A 65 -40.06 -32.24 37.50
CA VAL A 65 -40.75 -31.10 36.88
C VAL A 65 -39.82 -29.90 36.76
N PHE A 66 -39.04 -29.59 37.80
CA PHE A 66 -38.09 -28.49 37.81
C PHE A 66 -36.94 -28.67 36.81
N ARG A 67 -36.31 -29.84 36.76
CA ARG A 67 -35.29 -30.14 35.74
C ARG A 67 -35.87 -30.02 34.34
N GLY A 68 -37.11 -30.47 34.15
CA GLY A 68 -37.84 -30.31 32.89
C GLY A 68 -38.11 -28.85 32.52
N SER A 69 -38.51 -27.98 33.46
CA SER A 69 -38.75 -26.56 33.17
C SER A 69 -37.45 -25.84 32.80
N GLN A 70 -36.37 -26.11 33.54
CA GLN A 70 -35.04 -25.56 33.25
C GLN A 70 -34.54 -25.99 31.87
N ALA A 71 -34.66 -27.27 31.52
CA ALA A 71 -34.25 -27.78 30.21
C ALA A 71 -35.06 -27.14 29.06
N ARG A 72 -36.37 -26.94 29.25
CA ARG A 72 -37.23 -26.25 28.27
C ARG A 72 -36.84 -24.78 28.12
N ALA A 73 -36.61 -24.08 29.23
CA ALA A 73 -36.18 -22.68 29.21
C ALA A 73 -34.82 -22.52 28.50
N PHE A 74 -33.86 -23.39 28.83
CA PHE A 74 -32.56 -23.43 28.16
C PHE A 74 -32.70 -23.64 26.65
N THR A 75 -33.45 -24.67 26.25
CA THR A 75 -33.65 -25.01 24.83
C THR A 75 -34.35 -23.87 24.08
N SER A 76 -35.36 -23.25 24.68
CA SER A 76 -36.06 -22.09 24.12
C SER A 76 -35.12 -20.90 23.91
N ASN A 77 -34.27 -20.61 24.91
CA ASN A 77 -33.27 -19.55 24.82
C ASN A 77 -32.23 -19.83 23.73
N THR A 78 -31.70 -21.05 23.67
CA THR A 78 -30.74 -21.45 22.63
C THR A 78 -31.35 -21.35 21.23
N ARG A 79 -32.60 -21.80 21.08
CA ARG A 79 -33.34 -21.68 19.81
C ARG A 79 -33.51 -20.20 19.42
N SER A 80 -33.98 -19.38 20.35
CA SER A 80 -34.17 -17.94 20.11
C SER A 80 -32.86 -17.22 19.77
N ALA A 81 -31.75 -17.62 20.41
CA ALA A 81 -30.42 -17.08 20.10
C ALA A 81 -29.95 -17.46 18.69
N LYS A 82 -30.18 -18.72 18.28
CA LYS A 82 -29.88 -19.19 16.92
C LYS A 82 -30.72 -18.43 15.88
N GLU A 83 -32.03 -18.35 16.07
CA GLU A 83 -32.94 -17.61 15.19
C GLU A 83 -32.53 -16.13 15.06
N ARG A 84 -32.13 -15.49 16.18
CA ARG A 84 -31.60 -14.12 16.16
C ARG A 84 -30.33 -14.00 15.34
N MET A 85 -29.39 -14.93 15.48
CA MET A 85 -28.14 -14.94 14.75
C MET A 85 -28.37 -15.10 13.24
N GLU A 86 -29.26 -16.01 12.84
CA GLU A 86 -29.64 -16.23 11.45
C GLU A 86 -30.29 -14.98 10.85
N ASN A 87 -31.24 -14.37 11.57
CA ASN A 87 -31.87 -13.11 11.15
C ASN A 87 -30.85 -11.97 11.00
N LEU A 88 -29.92 -11.84 11.96
CA LEU A 88 -28.87 -10.84 11.91
C LEU A 88 -27.95 -11.04 10.70
N ALA A 89 -27.61 -12.29 10.35
CA ALA A 89 -26.80 -12.60 9.18
C ALA A 89 -27.47 -12.16 7.88
N VAL A 90 -28.78 -12.37 7.75
CA VAL A 90 -29.58 -11.87 6.61
C VAL A 90 -29.51 -10.35 6.53
N PHE A 91 -29.72 -9.64 7.64
CA PHE A 91 -29.62 -8.18 7.67
C PHE A 91 -28.21 -7.68 7.33
N HIS A 92 -27.17 -8.35 7.83
CA HIS A 92 -25.78 -8.02 7.49
C HIS A 92 -25.50 -8.17 5.99
N TYR A 93 -26.00 -9.23 5.36
CA TYR A 93 -25.88 -9.43 3.91
C TYR A 93 -26.52 -8.26 3.13
N HIS A 94 -27.75 -7.88 3.47
CA HIS A 94 -28.42 -6.75 2.82
C HIS A 94 -27.71 -5.41 3.10
N ALA A 95 -27.26 -5.19 4.34
CA ALA A 95 -26.49 -4.01 4.70
C ALA A 95 -25.19 -3.92 3.90
N MET A 96 -24.47 -5.03 3.69
CA MET A 96 -23.26 -5.07 2.85
C MET A 96 -23.56 -4.66 1.40
N ILE A 97 -24.65 -5.17 0.82
CA ILE A 97 -25.04 -4.79 -0.55
C ILE A 97 -25.30 -3.29 -0.63
N LEU A 98 -26.10 -2.74 0.29
CA LEU A 98 -26.42 -1.31 0.36
C LEU A 98 -25.16 -0.46 0.56
N GLN A 99 -24.27 -0.88 1.45
CA GLN A 99 -23.01 -0.18 1.69
C GLN A 99 -22.10 -0.20 0.46
N ARG A 100 -21.99 -1.35 -0.22
CA ARG A 100 -21.21 -1.49 -1.45
C ARG A 100 -21.75 -0.60 -2.58
N THR A 101 -23.06 -0.64 -2.82
CA THR A 101 -23.69 0.19 -3.86
C THR A 101 -23.56 1.67 -3.54
N PHE A 102 -23.80 2.07 -2.28
CA PHE A 102 -23.65 3.45 -1.85
C PHE A 102 -22.22 3.97 -1.99
N ARG A 103 -21.22 3.19 -1.55
CA ARG A 103 -19.79 3.53 -1.72
C ARG A 103 -19.44 3.73 -3.20
N GLY A 104 -19.94 2.85 -4.08
CA GLY A 104 -19.75 2.98 -5.52
C GLY A 104 -20.41 4.24 -6.10
N PHE A 105 -21.65 4.52 -5.71
CA PHE A 105 -22.36 5.74 -6.09
C PHE A 105 -21.62 7.00 -5.64
N TYR A 106 -21.24 7.06 -4.36
CA TYR A 106 -20.55 8.21 -3.77
C TYR A 106 -19.21 8.46 -4.46
N SER A 107 -18.44 7.40 -4.72
CA SER A 107 -17.17 7.48 -5.43
C SER A 107 -17.31 8.07 -6.83
N ARG A 108 -18.28 7.58 -7.62
CA ARG A 108 -18.56 8.11 -8.97
C ARG A 108 -19.11 9.53 -8.97
N ARG A 109 -19.84 9.93 -7.93
CA ARG A 109 -20.42 11.27 -7.83
C ARG A 109 -19.36 12.32 -7.44
N TYR A 110 -18.49 12.01 -6.49
CA TYR A 110 -17.68 13.03 -5.80
C TYR A 110 -16.17 12.93 -6.04
N TYR A 111 -15.65 11.75 -6.39
CA TYR A 111 -14.20 11.56 -6.57
C TYR A 111 -13.79 11.27 -8.01
N HIS A 112 -14.59 10.52 -8.75
CA HIS A 112 -14.25 10.09 -10.10
C HIS A 112 -15.12 10.76 -11.15
N ASP A 113 -14.61 11.83 -11.74
CA ASP A 113 -15.17 12.39 -12.99
C ASP A 113 -14.50 11.70 -14.19
N TYR A 114 -15.21 10.72 -14.75
CA TYR A 114 -14.77 9.98 -15.93
C TYR A 114 -14.57 10.90 -17.14
N SER A 115 -15.49 11.84 -17.34
CA SER A 115 -15.48 12.75 -18.48
C SER A 115 -14.28 13.69 -18.41
N ALA A 116 -14.01 14.26 -17.22
CA ALA A 116 -12.83 15.09 -17.01
C ALA A 116 -11.52 14.30 -17.18
N ARG A 117 -11.46 13.06 -16.67
CA ARG A 117 -10.27 12.21 -16.84
C ARG A 117 -10.04 11.83 -18.30
N LYS A 118 -11.10 11.51 -19.04
CA LYS A 118 -11.03 11.20 -20.47
C LYS A 118 -10.56 12.42 -21.26
N ALA A 119 -11.11 13.60 -20.99
CA ALA A 119 -10.68 14.85 -21.61
C ALA A 119 -9.21 15.18 -21.32
N TYR A 120 -8.75 14.96 -20.08
CA TYR A 120 -7.35 15.14 -19.71
C TYR A 120 -6.43 14.19 -20.50
N ILE A 121 -6.73 12.90 -20.54
CA ILE A 121 -5.92 11.92 -21.29
C ILE A 121 -5.89 12.29 -22.77
N GLN A 122 -7.02 12.66 -23.36
CA GLN A 122 -7.10 13.11 -24.74
C GLN A 122 -6.19 14.31 -24.99
N SER A 123 -6.20 15.31 -24.10
CA SER A 123 -5.31 16.48 -24.21
C SER A 123 -3.82 16.12 -24.11
N VAL A 124 -3.48 15.07 -23.36
CA VAL A 124 -2.10 14.58 -23.25
C VAL A 124 -1.68 13.87 -24.54
N VAL A 125 -2.57 13.09 -25.14
CA VAL A 125 -2.34 12.44 -26.45
C VAL A 125 -2.13 13.50 -27.53
N GLU A 126 -3.03 14.48 -27.63
CA GLU A 126 -2.93 15.58 -28.61
C GLU A 126 -1.62 16.38 -28.48
N LYS A 127 -1.20 16.69 -27.24
CA LYS A 127 0.10 17.33 -26.99
C LYS A 127 1.28 16.44 -27.38
N GLY A 128 1.16 15.14 -27.14
CA GLY A 128 2.16 14.15 -27.54
C GLY A 128 2.30 14.06 -29.06
N ASP A 129 1.19 14.06 -29.78
CA ASP A 129 1.17 14.01 -31.24
C ASP A 129 1.71 15.30 -31.86
N ALA A 130 1.30 16.47 -31.35
CA ALA A 130 1.88 17.75 -31.76
C ALA A 130 3.40 17.82 -31.49
N LEU A 131 3.87 17.27 -30.36
CA LEU A 131 5.30 17.17 -30.07
C LEU A 131 6.00 16.23 -31.07
N ARG A 132 5.41 15.09 -31.42
CA ARG A 132 5.98 14.19 -32.43
C ARG A 132 6.09 14.89 -33.78
N GLU A 133 5.04 15.58 -34.23
CA GLU A 133 5.05 16.31 -35.49
C GLU A 133 6.14 17.39 -35.54
N THR A 134 6.29 18.17 -34.45
CA THR A 134 7.36 19.17 -34.36
C THR A 134 8.74 18.54 -34.36
N LEU A 135 8.94 17.42 -33.66
CA LEU A 135 10.21 16.68 -33.68
C LEU A 135 10.51 16.09 -35.06
N THR A 136 9.51 15.53 -35.76
CA THR A 136 9.70 15.01 -37.12
C THR A 136 10.06 16.12 -38.11
N ARG A 137 9.42 17.29 -37.99
CA ARG A 137 9.73 18.45 -38.82
C ARG A 137 11.14 18.98 -38.55
N ASN A 138 11.53 19.08 -37.29
CA ASN A 138 12.88 19.51 -36.92
C ASN A 138 13.94 18.52 -37.42
N LEU A 139 13.67 17.22 -37.33
CA LEU A 139 14.58 16.19 -37.87
C LEU A 139 14.73 16.31 -39.39
N GLN A 140 13.62 16.49 -40.12
CA GLN A 140 13.66 16.71 -41.57
C GLN A 140 14.47 17.96 -41.94
N ASN A 141 14.23 19.08 -41.24
CA ASN A 141 14.99 20.32 -41.46
C ASN A 141 16.49 20.11 -41.19
N GLN A 142 16.86 19.42 -40.11
CA GLN A 142 18.25 19.09 -39.81
C GLN A 142 18.88 18.23 -40.89
N GLN A 143 18.16 17.23 -41.41
CA GLN A 143 18.65 16.39 -42.50
C GLN A 143 18.88 17.19 -43.79
N ILE A 144 17.98 18.12 -44.13
CA ILE A 144 18.14 19.01 -45.28
C ILE A 144 19.34 19.94 -45.07
N GLU A 145 19.45 20.59 -43.91
CA GLU A 145 20.58 21.48 -43.59
C GLU A 145 21.92 20.75 -43.62
N GLU A 146 21.98 19.52 -43.10
CA GLU A 146 23.17 18.66 -43.17
C GLU A 146 23.50 18.28 -44.61
N GLN A 147 22.50 17.89 -45.43
CA GLN A 147 22.71 17.59 -46.84
C GLN A 147 23.21 18.81 -47.63
N GLU A 148 22.62 19.99 -47.40
CA GLU A 148 23.07 21.23 -48.02
C GLU A 148 24.47 21.63 -47.55
N ARG A 149 24.82 21.35 -46.29
CA ARG A 149 26.17 21.61 -45.77
C ARG A 149 27.18 20.66 -46.41
N LEU A 150 26.88 19.37 -46.49
CA LEU A 150 27.72 18.38 -47.16
C LEU A 150 27.90 18.73 -48.65
N MET A 151 26.84 19.06 -49.37
CA MET A 151 26.95 19.49 -50.77
C MET A 151 27.81 20.75 -50.92
N ARG A 152 27.69 21.73 -50.01
CA ARG A 152 28.56 22.91 -49.99
C ARG A 152 30.03 22.55 -49.71
N GLU A 153 30.29 21.68 -48.74
CA GLU A 153 31.64 21.20 -48.42
C GLU A 153 32.26 20.44 -49.60
N GLU A 154 31.48 19.57 -50.27
CA GLU A 154 31.88 18.86 -51.48
C GLU A 154 32.17 19.81 -52.65
N GLU A 155 31.32 20.83 -52.85
CA GLU A 155 31.56 21.86 -53.85
C GLU A 155 32.82 22.68 -53.57
N GLU A 156 33.07 23.03 -52.30
CA GLU A 156 34.26 23.78 -51.89
C GLU A 156 35.54 22.96 -52.07
N GLU A 157 35.54 21.70 -51.65
CA GLU A 157 36.67 20.79 -51.88
C GLU A 157 36.88 20.54 -53.38
N PHE A 158 35.81 20.38 -54.16
CA PHE A 158 35.90 20.27 -55.62
C PHE A 158 36.50 21.53 -56.27
N LYS A 159 36.05 22.73 -55.86
CA LYS A 159 36.62 24.03 -56.29
C LYS A 159 38.10 24.13 -55.94
N LYS A 160 38.49 23.71 -54.74
CA LYS A 160 39.88 23.71 -54.28
C LYS A 160 40.76 22.77 -55.10
N VAL A 161 40.32 21.55 -55.38
CA VAL A 161 41.04 20.60 -56.24
C VAL A 161 41.17 21.13 -57.67
N THR A 162 40.07 21.56 -58.29
CA THR A 162 40.05 22.06 -59.68
C THR A 162 40.91 23.31 -59.88
N SER A 163 41.00 24.20 -58.88
CA SER A 163 41.86 25.39 -58.95
C SER A 163 43.34 25.05 -59.20
N ASN A 164 43.82 23.92 -58.69
CA ASN A 164 45.22 23.49 -58.86
C ASN A 164 45.46 22.75 -60.19
N LEU A 165 44.40 22.30 -60.87
CA LEU A 165 44.46 21.49 -62.10
C LEU A 165 44.44 22.32 -63.39
N HIS A 166 44.87 23.57 -63.34
CA HIS A 166 44.88 24.50 -64.47
C HIS A 166 45.67 24.04 -65.71
N HIS A 167 46.63 23.14 -65.55
CA HIS A 167 47.42 22.56 -66.63
C HIS A 167 46.63 21.54 -67.48
N LEU A 168 45.46 21.10 -67.00
CA LEU A 168 44.56 20.21 -67.73
C LEU A 168 43.56 20.96 -68.62
N LEU A 169 43.51 22.29 -68.49
CA LEU A 169 42.62 23.17 -69.25
C LEU A 169 43.10 23.34 -70.70
N SER A 170 42.18 23.37 -71.64
CA SER A 170 42.49 23.63 -73.06
C SER A 170 43.07 25.01 -73.27
N THR A 171 44.05 25.06 -74.16
CA THR A 171 44.58 26.31 -74.71
C THR A 171 44.09 26.50 -76.15
N LYS A 172 44.29 27.69 -76.73
CA LYS A 172 43.92 27.97 -78.11
C LYS A 172 44.64 27.04 -79.12
N THR A 173 45.83 26.55 -78.75
CA THR A 173 46.70 25.78 -79.64
C THR A 173 46.60 24.27 -79.38
N GLN A 174 46.33 23.85 -78.14
CA GLN A 174 46.27 22.45 -77.74
C GLN A 174 45.03 22.18 -76.86
N PRO A 175 44.17 21.21 -77.24
CA PRO A 175 43.03 20.80 -76.41
C PRO A 175 43.50 20.15 -75.11
N GLY A 176 42.80 20.45 -74.02
CA GLY A 176 42.99 19.82 -72.71
C GLY A 176 42.43 18.41 -72.69
N ILE A 177 42.80 17.61 -71.68
CA ILE A 177 42.40 16.19 -71.59
C ILE A 177 40.87 16.05 -71.57
N TYR A 178 40.16 17.01 -70.96
CA TYR A 178 38.70 17.00 -70.83
C TYR A 178 37.95 17.62 -72.02
N ASN A 179 38.67 18.09 -73.05
CA ASN A 179 38.11 18.68 -74.26
C ASN A 179 38.80 18.09 -75.51
N SER A 180 38.91 16.76 -75.53
CA SER A 180 39.51 16.02 -76.64
C SER A 180 38.55 15.98 -77.84
N PRO A 181 39.04 16.06 -79.09
CA PRO A 181 38.21 15.94 -80.29
C PRO A 181 37.52 14.58 -80.41
N TYR A 182 37.98 13.57 -79.67
CA TYR A 182 37.37 12.23 -79.63
C TYR A 182 36.24 12.08 -78.60
N THR A 183 36.08 13.05 -77.70
CA THR A 183 35.04 13.08 -76.65
C THR A 183 34.05 14.22 -76.85
N ALA A 184 34.01 14.82 -78.05
CA ALA A 184 33.21 16.00 -78.35
C ALA A 184 31.69 15.78 -78.16
N ASP A 185 31.21 14.55 -78.43
CA ASP A 185 29.78 14.22 -78.35
C ASP A 185 29.31 13.99 -76.90
N ASN A 186 30.20 13.64 -75.98
CA ASN A 186 29.89 13.38 -74.57
C ASN A 186 31.05 13.83 -73.66
N PRO A 187 31.14 15.12 -73.31
CA PRO A 187 32.19 15.61 -72.44
C PRO A 187 32.02 15.06 -71.01
N PRO A 188 33.11 14.74 -70.31
CA PRO A 188 33.06 14.34 -68.90
C PRO A 188 32.44 15.48 -68.08
N THR A 189 31.35 15.16 -67.39
CA THR A 189 30.50 16.12 -66.68
C THR A 189 30.57 15.84 -65.18
N ALA A 190 30.77 16.87 -64.37
CA ALA A 190 30.69 16.80 -62.91
C ALA A 190 29.65 17.82 -62.45
N MET A 191 28.79 17.47 -61.49
CA MET A 191 27.71 18.36 -61.02
C MET A 191 26.80 18.93 -62.14
N GLY A 192 26.61 18.18 -63.24
CA GLY A 192 25.79 18.60 -64.38
C GLY A 192 26.42 19.64 -65.30
N ILE A 193 27.68 20.06 -65.06
CA ILE A 193 28.43 21.01 -65.90
C ILE A 193 29.69 20.31 -66.44
N PRO A 194 30.12 20.57 -67.69
CA PRO A 194 31.36 20.00 -68.21
C PRO A 194 32.57 20.35 -67.33
N VAL A 195 33.43 19.36 -67.05
CA VAL A 195 34.61 19.53 -66.20
C VAL A 195 35.53 20.66 -66.70
N GLU A 196 35.61 20.84 -68.02
CA GLU A 196 36.38 21.91 -68.67
C GLU A 196 35.91 23.32 -68.24
N ASP A 197 34.60 23.53 -68.08
CA ASP A 197 34.06 24.82 -67.66
C ASP A 197 34.29 25.08 -66.17
N HIS A 198 34.21 24.04 -65.33
CA HIS A 198 34.62 24.13 -63.93
C HIS A 198 36.09 24.53 -63.79
N LEU A 199 36.98 23.91 -64.58
CA LEU A 199 38.40 24.26 -64.61
C LEU A 199 38.59 25.70 -65.08
N ARG A 200 37.87 26.14 -66.12
CA ARG A 200 37.97 27.52 -66.62
C ARG A 200 37.54 28.55 -65.58
N VAL A 201 36.43 28.31 -64.86
CA VAL A 201 35.95 29.18 -63.78
C VAL A 201 36.91 29.18 -62.60
N GLY A 202 37.35 28.01 -62.14
CA GLY A 202 38.30 27.88 -61.04
C GLY A 202 39.64 28.56 -61.33
N VAL A 203 40.15 28.44 -62.56
CA VAL A 203 41.37 29.15 -63.01
C VAL A 203 41.15 30.65 -63.10
N LYS A 204 40.00 31.11 -63.60
CA LYS A 204 39.67 32.54 -63.67
C LYS A 204 39.60 33.16 -62.28
N ASP A 205 39.01 32.46 -61.31
CA ASP A 205 38.93 32.90 -59.92
C ASP A 205 40.29 32.80 -59.21
N LEU A 206 41.10 31.78 -59.50
CA LEU A 206 42.48 31.69 -59.03
C LEU A 206 43.37 32.80 -59.60
N LEU A 207 43.23 33.12 -60.90
CA LEU A 207 43.93 34.24 -61.53
C LEU A 207 43.44 35.57 -60.96
N ARG A 208 42.14 35.76 -60.75
CA ARG A 208 41.60 36.97 -60.08
C ARG A 208 42.17 37.12 -58.67
N THR A 209 42.14 36.06 -57.87
CA THR A 209 42.64 36.10 -56.49
C THR A 209 44.15 36.26 -56.42
N ARG A 210 44.94 35.51 -57.21
CA ARG A 210 46.42 35.60 -57.27
C ARG A 210 46.93 36.88 -57.94
N MET A 211 46.31 37.36 -59.01
CA MET A 211 46.71 38.60 -59.66
C MET A 211 46.26 39.83 -58.85
N ALA A 212 45.10 39.79 -58.18
CA ALA A 212 44.72 40.83 -57.23
C ALA A 212 45.62 40.85 -55.98
N THR A 213 46.12 39.71 -55.51
CA THR A 213 47.13 39.68 -54.44
C THR A 213 48.48 40.21 -54.91
N LYS A 214 48.90 39.97 -56.16
CA LYS A 214 50.12 40.60 -56.72
C LYS A 214 50.00 42.11 -56.86
N ALA A 215 48.82 42.62 -57.22
CA ALA A 215 48.55 44.05 -57.31
C ALA A 215 48.46 44.77 -55.95
N ARG A 216 48.22 44.01 -54.85
CA ARG A 216 48.11 44.53 -53.48
C ARG A 216 49.33 44.24 -52.59
N MET A 217 50.37 43.61 -53.14
CA MET A 217 51.62 43.42 -52.40
C MET A 217 52.47 44.70 -52.47
N GLU A 218 52.83 45.23 -51.31
CA GLU A 218 53.72 46.38 -51.18
C GLU A 218 55.13 45.96 -51.60
N LYS A 219 55.79 46.76 -52.44
CA LYS A 219 57.19 46.56 -52.80
C LYS A 219 58.04 47.21 -51.73
N ASP A 220 59.03 46.47 -51.22
CA ASP A 220 60.06 47.06 -50.37
C ASP A 220 60.92 48.05 -51.17
N LEU A 221 61.75 48.84 -50.48
CA LEU A 221 62.64 49.85 -51.08
C LEU A 221 63.57 49.29 -52.19
N ASN A 222 63.78 47.97 -52.22
CA ASN A 222 64.60 47.26 -53.21
C ASN A 222 63.78 46.63 -54.35
N GLY A 223 62.47 46.91 -54.42
CA GLY A 223 61.57 46.44 -55.48
C GLY A 223 61.03 45.01 -55.33
N THR A 224 61.41 44.29 -54.26
CA THR A 224 60.92 42.94 -53.95
C THR A 224 59.58 42.99 -53.22
N LEU A 225 58.64 42.09 -53.57
CA LEU A 225 57.28 42.06 -53.00
C LEU A 225 57.26 41.37 -51.62
N ARG A 226 56.69 42.03 -50.60
CA ARG A 226 56.63 41.54 -49.22
C ARG A 226 55.35 40.74 -48.93
N VAL A 227 55.45 39.62 -48.19
CA VAL A 227 54.29 38.82 -47.75
C VAL A 227 53.76 39.36 -46.41
N PRO A 228 52.49 39.80 -46.31
CA PRO A 228 51.94 40.34 -45.07
C PRO A 228 51.58 39.20 -44.08
N VAL A 229 52.14 39.26 -42.87
CA VAL A 229 51.78 38.36 -41.75
C VAL A 229 50.52 38.90 -41.07
N ARG A 230 49.45 38.11 -41.03
CA ARG A 230 48.22 38.46 -40.30
C ARG A 230 48.34 38.05 -38.83
N PRO A 231 47.96 38.90 -37.85
CA PRO A 231 47.92 38.48 -36.45
C PRO A 231 46.75 37.52 -36.21
N SER A 232 47.06 36.37 -35.61
CA SER A 232 46.08 35.38 -35.16
C SER A 232 45.15 36.00 -34.11
N ALA A 233 43.84 36.01 -34.39
CA ALA A 233 42.84 36.44 -33.43
C ALA A 233 42.75 35.42 -32.29
N LYS A 234 43.01 35.90 -31.08
CA LYS A 234 42.95 35.14 -29.83
C LYS A 234 41.51 34.64 -29.59
N ILE A 235 41.35 33.32 -29.59
CA ILE A 235 40.30 32.63 -28.82
C ILE A 235 40.41 33.15 -27.39
N SER A 236 39.39 33.86 -26.92
CA SER A 236 39.31 34.30 -25.52
C SER A 236 39.09 33.08 -24.63
N LEU A 237 40.17 32.59 -24.05
CA LEU A 237 40.19 31.84 -22.80
C LEU A 237 39.56 32.70 -21.69
N GLN A 238 38.23 32.69 -21.56
CA GLN A 238 37.64 33.04 -20.27
C GLN A 238 37.89 31.85 -19.34
N ALA A 239 38.99 31.96 -18.60
CA ALA A 239 39.31 31.11 -17.47
C ALA A 239 38.20 31.22 -16.42
N THR A 240 37.69 30.07 -15.98
CA THR A 240 36.88 29.92 -14.77
C THR A 240 37.65 30.49 -13.57
N GLY A 241 37.31 31.72 -13.18
CA GLY A 241 37.92 32.40 -12.04
C GLY A 241 37.36 31.89 -10.70
N PRO A 242 38.11 32.02 -9.59
CA PRO A 242 37.72 31.57 -8.26
C PRO A 242 36.48 32.27 -7.68
N TYR A 243 36.05 33.39 -8.26
CA TYR A 243 34.83 34.11 -7.87
C TYR A 243 33.55 33.53 -8.49
N ASP A 244 33.68 32.68 -9.51
CA ASP A 244 32.54 32.07 -10.20
C ASP A 244 31.91 30.94 -9.39
N ALA A 245 32.61 30.43 -8.36
CA ALA A 245 32.12 29.39 -7.45
C ALA A 245 30.82 29.79 -6.73
N VAL A 246 30.67 31.06 -6.34
CA VAL A 246 29.46 31.56 -5.67
C VAL A 246 28.28 31.61 -6.63
N GLU A 247 28.53 32.00 -7.88
CA GLU A 247 27.50 32.07 -8.91
C GLU A 247 27.09 30.66 -9.38
N GLN A 248 28.06 29.75 -9.51
CA GLN A 248 27.82 28.34 -9.78
C GLN A 248 27.05 27.66 -8.63
N ALA A 249 27.38 27.97 -7.37
CA ALA A 249 26.65 27.50 -6.19
C ALA A 249 25.21 28.03 -6.16
N LYS A 250 24.98 29.31 -6.46
CA LYS A 250 23.62 29.88 -6.59
C LYS A 250 22.83 29.24 -7.72
N LYS A 251 23.44 29.00 -8.88
CA LYS A 251 22.81 28.30 -10.02
C LYS A 251 22.49 26.84 -9.66
N MET A 252 23.37 26.17 -8.92
CA MET A 252 23.16 24.82 -8.40
C MET A 252 22.04 24.75 -7.36
N GLU A 253 21.99 25.70 -6.42
CA GLU A 253 20.93 25.78 -5.42
C GLU A 253 19.58 26.09 -6.08
N ALA A 254 19.54 26.94 -7.10
CA ALA A 254 18.33 27.17 -7.89
C ALA A 254 17.86 25.92 -8.65
N LYS A 255 18.79 25.10 -9.17
CA LYS A 255 18.48 23.80 -9.79
C LYS A 255 17.96 22.79 -8.76
N LEU A 256 18.56 22.71 -7.58
CA LEU A 256 18.16 21.80 -6.50
C LEU A 256 16.88 22.25 -5.79
N GLY A 257 16.60 23.56 -5.73
CA GLY A 257 15.36 24.12 -5.19
C GLY A 257 14.11 23.61 -5.90
N LYS A 258 14.19 23.36 -7.21
CA LYS A 258 13.11 22.70 -7.97
C LYS A 258 12.90 21.23 -7.57
N ARG A 259 13.92 20.56 -7.02
CA ARG A 259 13.83 19.17 -6.49
C ARG A 259 13.47 19.12 -5.01
N ARG A 260 13.67 20.21 -4.24
CA ARG A 260 13.27 20.31 -2.81
C ARG A 260 11.78 20.04 -2.58
N TRP A 261 10.95 20.20 -3.60
CA TRP A 261 9.49 20.00 -3.55
C TRP A 261 9.03 18.62 -4.03
N GLN A 262 9.95 17.74 -4.45
CA GLN A 262 9.61 16.37 -4.86
C GLN A 262 9.61 15.44 -3.64
N SER A 263 8.56 15.54 -2.81
CA SER A 263 8.26 14.46 -1.86
C SER A 263 7.54 13.32 -2.58
N HIS A 264 7.59 12.10 -2.03
CA HIS A 264 6.86 10.92 -2.52
C HIS A 264 5.32 11.00 -2.34
N ARG A 265 4.73 12.17 -2.03
CA ARG A 265 3.28 12.31 -1.86
C ARG A 265 2.63 13.01 -3.03
N ASN A 266 1.56 12.35 -3.48
CA ASN A 266 0.61 12.77 -4.51
C ASN A 266 0.26 14.26 -4.39
N ILE A 267 0.33 14.96 -5.52
CA ILE A 267 -0.25 16.29 -5.72
C ILE A 267 -1.74 16.19 -5.36
N LEU A 268 -2.11 16.66 -4.16
CA LEU A 268 -3.50 16.82 -3.77
C LEU A 268 -3.97 18.15 -4.35
N GLY A 269 -4.59 18.07 -5.53
CA GLY A 269 -5.26 19.23 -6.13
C GLY A 269 -6.49 19.59 -5.30
N GLY A 270 -6.47 20.79 -4.69
CA GLY A 270 -7.66 21.46 -4.17
C GLY A 270 -7.66 21.71 -2.66
N GLY A 271 -7.89 22.98 -2.30
CA GLY A 271 -8.42 23.36 -0.99
C GLY A 271 -7.40 24.02 -0.05
N LYS A 272 -7.83 25.15 0.54
CA LYS A 272 -7.15 25.97 1.55
C LYS A 272 -6.82 25.16 2.82
N THR A 273 -5.85 24.25 2.73
CA THR A 273 -5.26 23.57 3.88
C THR A 273 -3.95 24.28 4.23
N LYS A 274 -3.70 24.53 5.51
CA LYS A 274 -2.41 25.09 5.94
C LYS A 274 -1.32 24.08 5.61
N ASP A 275 -0.25 24.54 4.99
CA ASP A 275 0.90 23.69 4.68
C ASP A 275 1.40 23.00 5.97
N PRO A 276 1.66 21.69 5.94
CA PRO A 276 2.22 21.00 7.08
C PRO A 276 3.59 21.61 7.44
N PRO A 277 3.99 21.58 8.73
CA PRO A 277 5.31 22.06 9.14
C PRO A 277 6.40 21.29 8.40
N TYR A 278 7.41 22.03 7.94
CA TYR A 278 8.55 21.52 7.18
C TYR A 278 9.19 20.30 7.87
N MET A 279 9.29 19.20 7.13
CA MET A 279 10.08 18.03 7.53
C MET A 279 11.31 17.98 6.63
N ARG A 280 12.50 17.92 7.24
CA ARG A 280 13.78 17.89 6.52
C ARG A 280 13.79 16.79 5.47
N GLY A 281 14.19 17.13 4.25
CA GLY A 281 14.33 16.16 3.16
C GLY A 281 15.44 15.15 3.47
N ILE A 282 15.30 13.92 2.96
CA ILE A 282 16.26 12.81 3.17
C ILE A 282 17.71 13.19 2.77
N SER A 283 17.87 14.15 1.86
CA SER A 283 19.17 14.61 1.36
C SER A 283 19.70 15.88 2.03
N GLU A 284 18.96 16.48 2.96
CA GLU A 284 19.36 17.74 3.59
C GLU A 284 20.50 17.51 4.60
N GLY A 285 21.69 18.01 4.27
CA GLY A 285 22.91 17.87 5.08
C GLY A 285 23.93 16.87 4.54
N THR A 286 23.57 16.06 3.53
CA THR A 286 24.52 15.20 2.83
C THR A 286 25.32 16.04 1.82
N PRO A 287 26.66 16.11 1.93
CA PRO A 287 27.48 16.80 0.93
C PRO A 287 27.31 16.12 -0.43
N PHE A 288 27.15 16.92 -1.49
CA PHE A 288 27.07 16.40 -2.85
C PHE A 288 28.41 15.77 -3.21
N LEU A 289 28.40 14.46 -3.46
CA LEU A 289 29.58 13.73 -3.93
C LEU A 289 29.48 13.61 -5.44
N ASP A 290 30.50 14.14 -6.14
CA ASP A 290 30.60 14.09 -7.60
C ASP A 290 30.52 12.63 -8.08
N MET A 291 29.77 12.38 -9.16
CA MET A 291 29.38 11.02 -9.56
C MET A 291 30.59 10.13 -9.87
N TYR A 292 31.69 10.74 -10.34
CA TYR A 292 32.97 10.08 -10.60
C TYR A 292 33.83 9.82 -9.35
N LYS A 293 33.56 10.54 -8.25
CA LYS A 293 34.22 10.39 -6.95
C LYS A 293 33.39 9.60 -5.96
N ASN A 294 32.20 9.15 -6.37
CA ASN A 294 31.31 8.39 -5.51
C ASN A 294 31.74 6.92 -5.46
N PRO A 295 32.19 6.41 -4.30
CA PRO A 295 32.70 5.04 -4.17
C PRO A 295 31.65 3.99 -4.54
N PHE A 296 30.35 4.32 -4.44
CA PHE A 296 29.26 3.42 -4.82
C PHE A 296 29.02 3.29 -6.33
N PHE A 297 29.64 4.14 -7.15
CA PHE A 297 29.54 4.10 -8.63
C PHE A 297 30.85 3.71 -9.32
N GLN A 298 31.93 3.46 -8.57
CA GLN A 298 33.13 2.83 -9.11
C GLN A 298 32.82 1.35 -9.37
N ARG A 299 32.99 0.87 -10.61
CA ARG A 299 32.87 -0.56 -10.92
C ARG A 299 34.08 -1.30 -10.38
N GLY A 300 33.86 -2.14 -9.38
CA GLY A 300 34.86 -2.99 -8.74
C GLY A 300 34.35 -3.47 -7.39
N GLU A 301 34.79 -4.65 -6.96
CA GLU A 301 34.51 -5.14 -5.61
C GLU A 301 35.27 -4.26 -4.60
N PRO A 302 34.66 -3.82 -3.48
CA PRO A 302 35.33 -2.94 -2.53
C PRO A 302 36.58 -3.61 -1.93
N ASP A 303 37.74 -2.96 -2.02
CA ASP A 303 39.05 -3.49 -1.61
C ASP A 303 39.18 -3.83 -0.12
N LYS A 304 38.17 -3.52 0.73
CA LYS A 304 38.23 -3.73 2.18
C LYS A 304 36.95 -4.38 2.73
N PRO A 305 37.07 -5.43 3.55
CA PRO A 305 35.93 -6.05 4.22
C PRO A 305 35.43 -5.11 5.33
N GLY A 306 34.38 -4.34 5.05
CA GLY A 306 33.75 -3.44 6.03
C GLY A 306 32.81 -2.38 5.46
N ASP A 307 32.93 -2.01 4.19
CA ASP A 307 32.27 -0.81 3.64
C ASP A 307 30.93 -1.03 2.93
N ALA A 308 30.35 -2.23 2.97
CA ALA A 308 28.97 -2.44 2.53
C ALA A 308 28.26 -3.47 3.41
N LYS A 309 27.39 -3.00 4.31
CA LYS A 309 26.32 -3.88 4.81
C LYS A 309 25.34 -4.10 3.65
N PRO A 310 24.95 -5.34 3.33
CA PRO A 310 23.90 -5.57 2.35
C PRO A 310 22.59 -5.09 2.95
N VAL A 311 22.18 -3.86 2.62
CA VAL A 311 20.83 -3.41 2.95
C VAL A 311 19.95 -3.92 1.82
N PRO A 312 19.00 -4.84 2.07
CA PRO A 312 18.09 -5.29 1.03
C PRO A 312 17.25 -4.10 0.57
N PHE A 313 17.25 -3.86 -0.73
CA PHE A 313 16.50 -2.80 -1.36
C PHE A 313 15.00 -3.10 -1.21
N TYR A 314 14.31 -2.43 -0.29
CA TYR A 314 12.86 -2.48 -0.21
C TYR A 314 12.28 -1.64 -1.36
N THR A 315 11.97 -2.28 -2.48
CA THR A 315 11.09 -1.68 -3.49
C THR A 315 9.67 -1.65 -2.93
N THR A 316 9.24 -0.51 -2.39
CA THR A 316 7.83 -0.24 -2.13
C THR A 316 7.12 0.05 -3.45
N VAL A 317 6.81 -0.99 -4.21
CA VAL A 317 5.79 -0.94 -5.27
C VAL A 317 4.95 -2.21 -5.18
N GLY A 318 3.64 -2.01 -5.34
CA GLY A 318 2.57 -2.95 -5.02
C GLY A 318 2.80 -4.40 -5.44
N GLY A 319 2.73 -5.28 -4.44
CA GLY A 319 2.53 -6.70 -4.57
C GLY A 319 1.96 -7.19 -3.25
N ASN A 320 0.89 -7.99 -3.30
CA ASN A 320 0.31 -8.64 -2.12
C ASN A 320 1.42 -9.26 -1.26
N LYS A 321 1.40 -8.98 0.05
CA LYS A 321 2.22 -9.68 1.04
C LYS A 321 1.66 -11.10 1.29
N SER A 322 1.62 -11.92 0.25
CA SER A 322 1.25 -13.34 0.36
C SER A 322 2.28 -14.15 -0.40
N SER A 323 3.26 -14.70 0.31
CA SER A 323 4.06 -15.80 -0.22
C SER A 323 3.18 -17.05 -0.24
N ALA A 324 2.60 -17.35 -1.39
CA ALA A 324 1.88 -18.59 -1.60
C ALA A 324 2.88 -19.76 -1.62
N GLN A 325 2.85 -20.61 -0.61
CA GLN A 325 3.46 -21.94 -0.68
C GLN A 325 2.64 -22.80 -1.67
N PRO A 326 3.25 -23.82 -2.32
CA PRO A 326 2.68 -24.55 -3.46
C PRO A 326 1.36 -25.31 -3.19
N ASN A 327 0.86 -25.30 -1.95
CA ASN A 327 -0.28 -26.12 -1.53
C ASN A 327 -1.58 -25.31 -1.33
N GLY A 328 -1.60 -24.00 -1.63
CA GLY A 328 -2.85 -23.22 -1.73
C GLY A 328 -3.61 -22.95 -0.42
N LEU A 329 -3.02 -23.21 0.75
CA LEU A 329 -3.60 -22.84 2.05
C LEU A 329 -3.21 -21.38 2.39
N PHE A 330 -4.20 -20.53 2.67
CA PHE A 330 -3.99 -19.15 3.13
C PHE A 330 -3.64 -19.13 4.62
N ASP A 331 -2.41 -18.76 4.94
CA ASP A 331 -1.97 -18.65 6.33
C ASP A 331 -2.24 -17.25 6.88
N VAL A 332 -3.45 -17.05 7.40
CA VAL A 332 -3.81 -15.88 8.23
C VAL A 332 -3.98 -16.29 9.69
N ILE A 333 -3.84 -17.58 9.99
CA ILE A 333 -4.21 -18.16 11.29
C ILE A 333 -2.97 -18.49 12.13
N LEU A 334 -1.85 -18.94 11.55
CA LEU A 334 -0.67 -19.32 12.35
C LEU A 334 0.03 -18.13 13.03
N GLU A 335 0.15 -16.96 12.40
CA GLU A 335 0.75 -15.79 13.07
C GLU A 335 -0.13 -15.25 14.21
N ALA A 336 -1.46 -15.37 14.09
CA ALA A 336 -2.40 -14.94 15.12
C ALA A 336 -2.40 -15.87 16.36
N GLU A 337 -2.07 -17.16 16.17
CA GLU A 337 -1.97 -18.15 17.25
C GLU A 337 -0.66 -18.04 18.04
N VAL A 338 0.44 -17.61 17.40
CA VAL A 338 1.76 -17.51 18.04
C VAL A 338 1.96 -16.20 18.81
N GLU A 339 1.44 -15.08 18.32
CA GLU A 339 1.73 -13.75 18.92
C GLU A 339 0.65 -13.21 19.85
N GLY A 340 -0.49 -13.89 20.02
CA GLY A 340 -1.50 -13.59 21.04
C GLY A 340 -2.09 -12.17 21.04
N ASN A 341 -1.82 -11.36 20.01
CA ASN A 341 -2.18 -9.95 19.95
C ASN A 341 -3.14 -9.70 18.79
N VAL A 342 -4.44 -9.72 19.08
CA VAL A 342 -5.42 -9.03 18.24
C VAL A 342 -5.14 -7.53 18.38
N PRO A 343 -4.78 -6.79 17.30
CA PRO A 343 -4.59 -5.35 17.41
C PRO A 343 -5.93 -4.71 17.77
N GLN A 344 -6.06 -4.24 19.02
CA GLN A 344 -7.19 -3.43 19.44
C GLN A 344 -7.27 -2.20 18.52
N LYS A 345 -8.39 -2.07 17.80
CA LYS A 345 -8.73 -0.83 17.11
C LYS A 345 -8.79 0.30 18.13
N VAL A 346 -7.75 1.14 18.14
CA VAL A 346 -7.77 2.44 18.82
C VAL A 346 -8.93 3.25 18.22
N ARG A 347 -10.04 3.35 18.95
CA ARG A 347 -11.11 4.29 18.63
C ARG A 347 -10.58 5.70 18.91
N VAL A 348 -10.12 6.38 17.87
CA VAL A 348 -9.90 7.83 17.92
C VAL A 348 -11.27 8.50 18.08
N ARG A 349 -11.58 8.93 19.30
CA ARG A 349 -12.77 9.71 19.63
C ARG A 349 -12.47 11.16 19.27
N THR A 350 -12.94 11.61 18.11
CA THR A 350 -12.98 13.04 17.80
C THR A 350 -14.00 13.70 18.72
N MET A 351 -13.53 14.47 19.70
CA MET A 351 -14.36 15.32 20.55
C MET A 351 -15.04 16.37 19.68
N ARG A 352 -16.35 16.22 19.47
CA ARG A 352 -17.21 17.26 18.90
C ARG A 352 -17.44 18.28 20.02
N ARG A 353 -16.93 19.50 19.82
CA ARG A 353 -17.15 20.64 20.71
C ARG A 353 -18.57 21.14 20.45
N GLU A 354 -19.51 20.69 21.27
CA GLU A 354 -20.85 21.29 21.33
C GLU A 354 -20.86 22.28 22.51
N GLU A 355 -21.01 23.55 22.15
CA GLU A 355 -21.28 24.65 23.06
C GLU A 355 -22.72 24.51 23.57
N THR A 356 -22.89 24.27 24.87
CA THR A 356 -24.15 24.56 25.55
C THR A 356 -23.85 25.28 26.86
N MET A 357 -24.20 26.56 26.88
CA MET A 357 -24.36 27.36 28.09
C MET A 357 -25.58 26.90 28.90
N ARG A 358 -25.59 27.31 30.19
CA ARG A 358 -26.55 27.06 31.29
C ARG A 358 -26.17 25.82 32.12
N SER A 359 -26.07 25.83 33.43
CA SER A 359 -26.30 26.83 34.50
C SER A 359 -25.87 26.16 35.83
N LYS A 360 -25.49 26.96 36.86
CA LYS A 360 -25.64 26.74 38.33
C LYS A 360 -25.72 25.27 38.83
N SER A 361 -24.98 24.78 39.83
CA SER A 361 -24.47 25.38 41.06
C SER A 361 -23.94 24.25 41.96
N MET A 362 -23.02 24.59 42.87
CA MET A 362 -22.78 23.96 44.17
C MET A 362 -22.22 22.52 44.25
N GLY A 363 -21.09 22.42 44.96
CA GLY A 363 -20.97 21.47 46.07
C GLY A 363 -20.21 20.18 45.79
N ASP A 364 -18.89 20.29 45.67
CA ASP A 364 -17.98 19.19 45.97
C ASP A 364 -17.78 19.12 47.49
N MET A 365 -18.26 18.03 48.10
CA MET A 365 -17.86 17.57 49.43
C MET A 365 -17.76 16.05 49.33
N GLY A 366 -16.53 15.57 49.15
CA GLY A 366 -16.20 14.19 49.40
C GLY A 366 -16.36 13.82 50.87
N GLY A 367 -16.60 12.54 51.14
CA GLY A 367 -16.50 11.98 52.47
C GLY A 367 -17.31 10.71 52.69
N GLY A 368 -16.66 9.56 52.49
CA GLY A 368 -16.70 8.41 53.39
C GLY A 368 -17.99 7.61 53.58
N GLY A 369 -17.84 6.30 53.79
CA GLY A 369 -18.78 5.53 54.59
C GLY A 369 -19.30 4.25 53.94
N GLU A 370 -18.60 3.17 54.26
CA GLU A 370 -19.09 1.80 54.42
C GLU A 370 -20.60 1.65 54.68
N SER A 371 -21.25 0.70 54.01
CA SER A 371 -21.84 -0.49 54.66
C SER A 371 -22.68 -1.30 53.67
N LEU A 372 -22.32 -2.59 53.56
CA LEU A 372 -23.20 -3.64 53.07
C LEU A 372 -24.41 -3.74 54.01
N ILE A 373 -25.62 -3.70 53.46
CA ILE A 373 -26.82 -4.22 54.14
C ILE A 373 -27.53 -5.18 53.19
N ILE A 374 -27.55 -6.44 53.62
CA ILE A 374 -28.35 -7.55 53.10
C ILE A 374 -29.80 -7.33 53.56
N PRO A 375 -30.82 -7.46 52.69
CA PRO A 375 -32.19 -7.57 53.17
C PRO A 375 -32.52 -9.04 53.46
N GLU A 376 -32.87 -9.34 54.71
CA GLU A 376 -33.67 -10.51 55.07
C GLU A 376 -35.16 -10.16 55.10
N THR A 377 -35.96 -11.16 54.74
CA THR A 377 -37.44 -11.31 54.74
C THR A 377 -38.24 -10.63 53.64
#